data_AF-A0A5J5F1G2-F1
#
_entry.id   AF-A0A5J5F1G2-F1
#
_cell.length_a   1.000
_cell.length_b   1.000
_cell.length_c   1.000
_cell.angle_alpha   90.00
_cell.angle_beta   90.00
_cell.angle_gamma   90.00
#
_symmetry.space_group_name_H-M   'P 1'
#
loop_
_entity.id
_entity.type
_entity.pdbx_description
1 polymer ?
#
loop_
_entity_poly.entity_id
_entity_poly.type
_entity_poly.pdbx_seq_one_letter_code
_entity_poly.pdbx_strand_id
1 'polypeptide(L)'
;MSTSDTATYSIGFCCEAYYNDAQFLTNKAALKGAVFGLPWESFWVYASQEMQEKLLALVALIEGAGATVVNGTELPNYKTIVSPNGWNWDYGTTRGFANESEYTVVKVDFYNDIKRYLSELENTNIRSLEDIVQYNIDNVGTEGGLPGKHPAFQSGQDGFLASLETKGIMDKTYYQALAFCQKSTREDGIDAALAHDGLKLSALLVPSDVGQTYQIAAQAGYPMITLPAGTVNTTGMPFGLGLMNTAWSEPELIKWASAIEDLQFFSGTQYKRTSPKWYQYLKKNVPVLNL
;
A
#
# COMPACT_ATOMS: atom_id res chain seq x y z
N MET A 1 35.99 19.25 16.07
CA MET A 1 36.32 17.83 15.85
C MET A 1 35.59 17.06 16.95
N SER A 2 34.30 16.71 16.91
CA SER A 2 33.42 16.09 15.90
C SER A 2 33.93 14.77 15.34
N THR A 3 33.56 13.69 16.03
CA THR A 3 33.46 12.29 15.58
C THR A 3 32.41 11.65 16.51
N SER A 4 31.13 11.68 16.11
CA SER A 4 30.42 10.60 15.38
C SER A 4 29.69 9.67 16.36
N ASP A 5 28.55 10.14 16.85
CA ASP A 5 27.52 9.31 17.47
C ASP A 5 26.83 8.49 16.38
N THR A 6 27.18 7.22 16.30
CA THR A 6 26.40 6.21 15.55
C THR A 6 25.14 5.89 16.35
N ALA A 7 24.04 6.56 16.01
CA ALA A 7 22.71 6.24 16.54
C ALA A 7 22.32 4.81 16.11
N THR A 8 22.41 3.88 17.06
CA THR A 8 21.84 2.54 16.93
C THR A 8 20.35 2.69 17.19
N TYR A 9 19.52 2.67 16.15
CA TYR A 9 18.07 2.61 16.30
C TYR A 9 17.69 1.20 16.76
N SER A 10 17.69 1.00 18.08
CA SER A 10 16.99 -0.13 18.71
C SER A 10 15.49 0.12 18.52
N ILE A 11 14.82 -0.80 17.81
CA ILE A 11 13.36 -0.91 17.85
C ILE A 11 13.03 -1.38 19.26
N GLY A 12 12.88 -0.42 20.17
CA GLY A 12 12.39 -0.68 21.51
C GLY A 12 10.96 -1.14 21.40
N PHE A 13 10.73 -2.44 21.58
CA PHE A 13 9.43 -2.97 21.98
C PHE A 13 9.08 -2.33 23.32
N CYS A 14 8.39 -1.19 23.28
CA CYS A 14 7.74 -0.65 24.45
C CYS A 14 6.65 -1.65 24.83
N CYS A 15 6.71 -2.20 26.05
CA CYS A 15 5.73 -3.14 26.57
C CYS A 15 4.30 -2.67 26.30
N GLU A 16 3.59 -3.34 25.38
CA GLU A 16 2.21 -3.00 25.04
C GLU A 16 1.27 -3.35 26.20
N ALA A 17 0.74 -2.31 26.84
CA ALA A 17 -0.65 -2.38 27.25
C ALA A 17 -1.47 -2.71 26.00
N TYR A 18 -2.26 -3.78 26.02
CA TYR A 18 -3.16 -4.17 24.92
C TYR A 18 -3.91 -2.93 24.41
N TYR A 19 -3.50 -2.43 23.24
CA TYR A 19 -4.15 -1.29 22.59
C TYR A 19 -5.51 -1.77 22.10
N ASN A 20 -6.59 -1.35 22.77
CA ASN A 20 -7.94 -1.77 22.42
C ASN A 20 -8.55 -0.82 21.39
N ASP A 21 -8.36 -1.12 20.12
CA ASP A 21 -8.90 -0.36 18.99
C ASP A 21 -10.43 -0.24 18.98
N ALA A 22 -11.13 -1.16 19.67
CA ALA A 22 -12.59 -1.13 19.75
C ALA A 22 -13.13 0.14 20.42
N GLN A 23 -12.30 0.84 21.22
CA GLN A 23 -12.68 2.11 21.85
C GLN A 23 -12.89 3.25 20.84
N PHE A 24 -12.34 3.13 19.63
CA PHE A 24 -12.46 4.14 18.57
C PHE A 24 -13.61 3.85 17.61
N LEU A 25 -14.33 2.73 17.78
CA LEU A 25 -15.49 2.42 16.96
C LEU A 25 -16.61 3.43 17.18
N THR A 26 -17.18 3.93 16.10
CA THR A 26 -18.32 4.85 16.12
C THR A 26 -19.41 4.39 15.15
N ASN A 27 -20.48 5.17 15.06
CA ASN A 27 -21.59 4.93 14.14
C ASN A 27 -21.73 6.12 13.18
N LYS A 28 -22.64 6.01 12.21
CA LYS A 28 -22.86 7.02 11.16
C LYS A 28 -23.05 8.45 11.66
N ALA A 29 -23.49 8.66 12.92
CA ALA A 29 -23.64 10.00 13.48
C ALA A 29 -22.32 10.78 13.57
N ALA A 30 -21.18 10.08 13.67
CA ALA A 30 -19.85 10.69 13.68
C ALA A 30 -19.52 11.41 12.37
N LEU A 31 -20.13 11.01 11.24
CA LEU A 31 -19.89 11.63 9.94
C LEU A 31 -20.39 13.07 9.85
N LYS A 32 -21.31 13.49 10.73
CA LYS A 32 -21.85 14.84 10.72
C LYS A 32 -20.75 15.86 11.02
N GLY A 33 -20.45 16.71 10.04
CA GLY A 33 -19.41 17.73 10.12
C GLY A 33 -17.99 17.23 9.85
N ALA A 34 -17.81 15.95 9.51
CA ALA A 34 -16.53 15.45 9.00
C ALA A 34 -16.25 16.05 7.62
N VAL A 35 -14.97 16.28 7.30
CA VAL A 35 -14.55 16.86 6.01
C VAL A 35 -13.52 15.92 5.39
N PHE A 36 -13.85 15.27 4.29
CA PHE A 36 -12.95 14.34 3.63
C PHE A 36 -12.39 14.92 2.33
N GLY A 37 -11.16 14.53 1.98
CA GLY A 37 -10.57 14.84 0.68
C GLY A 37 -10.86 13.78 -0.36
N LEU A 38 -11.02 14.21 -1.60
CA LEU A 38 -11.08 13.36 -2.78
C LEU A 38 -9.98 13.80 -3.78
N PRO A 39 -8.76 13.21 -3.73
CA PRO A 39 -7.66 13.49 -4.65
C PRO A 39 -7.90 12.81 -6.01
N TRP A 40 -8.68 13.46 -6.86
CA TRP A 40 -9.18 12.92 -8.12
C TRP A 40 -8.06 12.60 -9.12
N GLU A 41 -7.25 13.59 -9.45
CA GLU A 41 -6.16 13.47 -10.44
C GLU A 41 -5.02 12.57 -9.95
N SER A 42 -4.83 12.48 -8.63
CA SER A 42 -3.81 11.61 -8.05
C SER A 42 -4.20 10.15 -8.14
N PHE A 43 -5.48 9.80 -7.94
CA PHE A 43 -5.88 8.38 -7.80
C PHE A 43 -7.17 7.99 -8.51
N TRP A 44 -8.22 8.81 -8.46
CA TRP A 44 -9.54 8.42 -8.99
C TRP A 44 -9.57 8.28 -10.50
N VAL A 45 -8.79 9.08 -11.22
CA VAL A 45 -8.64 8.98 -12.68
C VAL A 45 -8.19 7.60 -13.16
N TYR A 46 -7.53 6.82 -12.31
CA TYR A 46 -7.04 5.47 -12.63
C TYR A 46 -8.02 4.35 -12.28
N ALA A 47 -9.09 4.64 -11.51
CA ALA A 47 -10.15 3.68 -11.28
C ALA A 47 -11.00 3.52 -12.55
N SER A 48 -11.46 2.30 -12.83
CA SER A 48 -12.38 2.06 -13.94
C SER A 48 -13.68 2.84 -13.74
N GLN A 49 -14.37 3.17 -14.83
CA GLN A 49 -15.65 3.88 -14.77
C GLN A 49 -16.67 3.17 -13.86
N GLU A 50 -16.75 1.82 -13.95
CA GLU A 50 -17.63 1.03 -13.09
C GLU A 50 -17.28 1.20 -11.59
N MET A 51 -15.99 1.20 -11.25
CA MET A 51 -15.56 1.43 -9.87
C MET A 51 -15.85 2.85 -9.41
N GLN A 52 -15.56 3.85 -10.25
CA GLN A 52 -15.87 5.26 -9.96
C GLN A 52 -17.36 5.45 -9.65
N GLU A 53 -18.26 4.91 -10.48
CA GLU A 53 -19.71 5.01 -10.29
C GLU A 53 -20.15 4.45 -8.92
N LYS A 54 -19.65 3.26 -8.56
CA LYS A 54 -19.99 2.59 -7.30
C LYS A 54 -19.38 3.28 -6.08
N LEU A 55 -18.13 3.73 -6.18
CA LEU A 55 -17.45 4.48 -5.10
C LEU A 55 -18.09 5.85 -4.90
N LEU A 56 -18.46 6.56 -5.97
CA LEU A 56 -19.15 7.85 -5.87
C LEU A 56 -20.55 7.72 -5.28
N ALA A 57 -21.24 6.60 -5.49
CA ALA A 57 -22.49 6.32 -4.78
C ALA A 57 -22.27 6.17 -3.27
N LEU A 58 -21.16 5.57 -2.83
CA LEU A 58 -20.78 5.53 -1.41
C LEU A 58 -20.40 6.92 -0.88
N VAL A 59 -19.65 7.72 -1.66
CA VAL A 59 -19.34 9.12 -1.32
C VAL A 59 -20.63 9.93 -1.12
N ALA A 60 -21.62 9.78 -2.00
CA ALA A 60 -22.91 10.46 -1.87
C ALA A 60 -23.68 10.04 -0.60
N LEU A 61 -23.56 8.78 -0.16
CA LEU A 61 -24.11 8.35 1.13
C LEU A 61 -23.42 9.07 2.31
N ILE A 62 -22.09 9.15 2.27
CA ILE A 62 -21.28 9.82 3.30
C ILE A 62 -21.69 11.29 3.41
N GLU A 63 -21.84 11.99 2.28
CA GLU A 63 -22.34 13.36 2.24
C GLU A 63 -23.77 13.48 2.77
N GLY A 64 -24.66 12.55 2.39
CA GLY A 64 -26.04 12.48 2.91
C GLY A 64 -26.13 12.26 4.43
N ALA A 65 -25.10 11.70 5.05
CA ALA A 65 -24.98 11.57 6.51
C ALA A 65 -24.45 12.84 7.21
N GLY A 66 -24.14 13.89 6.44
CA GLY A 66 -23.72 15.21 6.94
C GLY A 66 -22.22 15.47 6.89
N ALA A 67 -21.44 14.62 6.22
CA ALA A 67 -20.05 14.93 5.92
C ALA A 67 -19.94 15.88 4.71
N THR A 68 -18.80 16.54 4.58
CA THR A 68 -18.42 17.30 3.37
C THR A 68 -17.29 16.56 2.67
N VAL A 69 -17.37 16.41 1.34
CA VAL A 69 -16.30 15.81 0.55
C VAL A 69 -15.75 16.86 -0.42
N VAL A 70 -14.46 17.13 -0.33
CA VAL A 70 -13.78 18.18 -1.09
C VAL A 70 -12.94 17.53 -2.18
N ASN A 71 -13.33 17.80 -3.43
CA ASN A 71 -12.56 17.39 -4.61
C ASN A 71 -11.37 18.34 -4.84
N GLY A 72 -10.34 17.87 -5.55
CA GLY A 72 -9.13 18.66 -5.84
C GLY A 72 -8.15 18.72 -4.68
N THR A 73 -8.17 17.72 -3.80
CA THR A 73 -7.25 17.58 -2.65
C THR A 73 -6.01 16.77 -3.02
N GLU A 74 -5.47 17.05 -4.21
CA GLU A 74 -4.40 16.26 -4.82
C GLU A 74 -3.12 16.28 -3.99
N LEU A 75 -2.34 15.20 -4.10
CA LEU A 75 -0.95 15.24 -3.65
C LEU A 75 -0.20 16.22 -4.55
N PRO A 76 0.45 17.28 -4.01
CA PRO A 76 1.04 18.34 -4.84
C PRO A 76 2.00 17.85 -5.93
N ASN A 77 2.68 16.74 -5.68
CA ASN A 77 3.70 16.14 -6.54
C ASN A 77 3.23 14.85 -7.24
N TYR A 78 1.92 14.57 -7.32
CA TYR A 78 1.37 13.31 -7.85
C TYR A 78 1.92 12.96 -9.25
N LYS A 79 2.15 13.94 -10.12
CA LYS A 79 2.71 13.74 -11.48
C LYS A 79 4.12 13.12 -11.50
N THR A 80 4.84 13.18 -10.38
CA THR A 80 6.21 12.64 -10.27
C THR A 80 6.23 11.30 -9.54
N ILE A 81 5.35 11.12 -8.56
CA ILE A 81 5.38 9.95 -7.65
C ILE A 81 4.30 8.91 -7.94
N VAL A 82 3.22 9.29 -8.64
CA VAL A 82 2.16 8.37 -9.05
C VAL A 82 2.41 7.92 -10.49
N SER A 83 2.65 6.62 -10.67
CA SER A 83 2.78 6.03 -12.01
C SER A 83 1.44 6.10 -12.76
N PRO A 84 1.42 6.59 -14.01
CA PRO A 84 0.19 6.64 -14.81
C PRO A 84 -0.23 5.28 -15.36
N ASN A 85 0.63 4.27 -15.28
CA ASN A 85 0.44 2.96 -15.90
C ASN A 85 0.22 1.84 -14.86
N GLY A 86 -0.48 2.15 -13.77
CA GLY A 86 -0.69 1.24 -12.65
C GLY A 86 0.46 1.22 -11.65
N TRP A 87 0.36 0.31 -10.68
CA TRP A 87 1.36 0.12 -9.64
C TRP A 87 2.75 -0.14 -10.23
N ASN A 88 3.75 0.61 -9.76
CA ASN A 88 5.13 0.46 -10.16
C ASN A 88 6.06 0.99 -9.06
N TRP A 89 6.58 0.09 -8.24
CA TRP A 89 7.61 0.37 -7.23
C TRP A 89 8.96 0.83 -7.79
N ASP A 90 9.24 0.63 -9.08
CA ASP A 90 10.48 1.09 -9.73
C ASP A 90 10.25 2.31 -10.62
N TYR A 91 9.14 3.04 -10.42
CA TYR A 91 8.74 4.13 -11.29
C TYR A 91 9.83 5.20 -11.46
N GLY A 92 10.54 5.54 -10.38
CA GLY A 92 11.68 6.47 -10.43
C GLY A 92 12.74 6.05 -11.44
N THR A 93 13.18 4.79 -11.40
CA THR A 93 14.18 4.26 -12.36
C THR A 93 13.62 4.22 -13.77
N THR A 94 12.34 3.86 -13.96
CA THR A 94 11.73 3.90 -15.31
C THR A 94 11.68 5.30 -15.92
N ARG A 95 11.72 6.35 -15.08
CA ARG A 95 11.87 7.75 -15.49
C ARG A 95 13.33 8.19 -15.65
N GLY A 96 14.31 7.33 -15.35
CA GLY A 96 15.74 7.66 -15.37
C GLY A 96 16.31 8.19 -14.05
N PHE A 97 15.54 8.11 -12.96
CA PHE A 97 15.89 8.65 -11.64
C PHE A 97 15.92 7.54 -10.58
N ALA A 98 16.97 6.71 -10.59
CA ALA A 98 17.15 5.65 -9.59
C ALA A 98 17.21 6.21 -8.15
N ASN A 99 17.65 7.46 -7.99
CA ASN A 99 17.67 8.21 -6.74
C ASN A 99 16.30 8.78 -6.31
N GLU A 100 15.23 8.42 -7.01
CA GLU A 100 13.83 8.75 -6.72
C GLU A 100 12.94 7.50 -6.73
N SER A 101 13.54 6.30 -6.66
CA SER A 101 12.84 5.02 -6.80
C SER A 101 12.74 4.27 -5.48
N GLU A 102 11.51 3.88 -5.10
CA GLU A 102 11.25 3.01 -3.95
C GLU A 102 12.03 1.68 -4.09
N TYR A 103 12.03 1.10 -5.28
CA TYR A 103 12.70 -0.17 -5.52
C TYR A 103 14.21 -0.11 -5.30
N THR A 104 14.86 1.05 -5.47
CA THR A 104 16.29 1.25 -5.12
C THR A 104 16.55 1.01 -3.64
N VAL A 105 15.64 1.47 -2.77
CA VAL A 105 15.73 1.28 -1.32
C VAL A 105 15.43 -0.18 -0.98
N VAL A 106 14.30 -0.70 -1.45
CA VAL A 106 13.80 -2.05 -1.13
C VAL A 106 14.83 -3.13 -1.43
N LYS A 107 15.49 -3.08 -2.59
CA LYS A 107 16.46 -4.13 -2.97
C LYS A 107 17.75 -4.10 -2.13
N VAL A 108 18.16 -2.93 -1.63
CA VAL A 108 19.33 -2.79 -0.74
C VAL A 108 18.97 -3.26 0.67
N ASP A 109 17.82 -2.82 1.17
CA ASP A 109 17.33 -3.21 2.51
C ASP A 109 17.08 -4.71 2.58
N PHE A 110 16.42 -5.30 1.58
CA PHE A 110 16.15 -6.73 1.54
C PHE A 110 17.44 -7.57 1.65
N TYR A 111 18.52 -7.20 0.94
CA TYR A 111 19.80 -7.90 1.03
C TYR A 111 20.32 -7.98 2.47
N ASN A 112 20.28 -6.84 3.18
CA ASN A 112 20.78 -6.73 4.55
C ASN A 112 19.82 -7.38 5.56
N ASP A 113 18.53 -7.17 5.40
CA ASP A 113 17.50 -7.55 6.36
C ASP A 113 17.21 -9.05 6.32
N ILE A 114 17.17 -9.67 5.14
CA ILE A 114 16.96 -11.12 5.04
C ILE A 114 18.12 -11.89 5.68
N LYS A 115 19.35 -11.41 5.51
CA LYS A 115 20.53 -12.00 6.16
C LYS A 115 20.45 -11.90 7.68
N ARG A 116 20.01 -10.75 8.21
CA ARG A 116 19.80 -10.57 9.65
C ARG A 116 18.73 -11.53 10.17
N TYR A 117 17.56 -11.59 9.53
CA TYR A 117 16.48 -12.50 9.91
C TYR A 117 16.93 -13.97 9.89
N LEU A 118 17.57 -14.41 8.81
CA LEU A 118 18.04 -15.80 8.67
C LEU A 118 19.12 -16.20 9.69
N SER A 119 19.86 -15.23 10.25
CA SER A 119 20.85 -15.50 11.29
C SER A 119 20.21 -15.90 12.63
N GLU A 120 18.94 -15.59 12.83
CA GLU A 120 18.17 -15.90 14.05
C GLU A 120 17.49 -17.29 13.98
N LEU A 121 17.45 -17.92 12.80
CA LEU A 121 16.76 -19.19 12.61
C LEU A 121 17.66 -20.38 12.93
N GLU A 122 17.17 -21.33 13.74
CA GLU A 122 17.92 -22.55 14.08
C GLU A 122 17.56 -23.78 13.24
N ASN A 123 16.46 -23.71 12.48
CA ASN A 123 15.85 -24.85 11.78
C ASN A 123 16.21 -24.95 10.28
N THR A 124 17.18 -24.16 9.81
CA THR A 124 17.62 -24.17 8.40
C THR A 124 19.11 -23.88 8.31
N ASN A 125 19.76 -24.34 7.24
CA ASN A 125 21.15 -24.00 6.93
C ASN A 125 21.27 -22.77 6.01
N ILE A 126 20.17 -22.19 5.55
CA ILE A 126 20.14 -20.98 4.72
C ILE A 126 20.48 -19.77 5.61
N ARG A 127 21.51 -19.00 5.25
CA ARG A 127 22.03 -17.88 6.05
C ARG A 127 22.12 -16.56 5.30
N SER A 128 21.79 -16.54 4.02
CA SER A 128 21.99 -15.38 3.16
C SER A 128 21.03 -15.37 1.97
N LEU A 129 20.99 -14.25 1.25
CA LEU A 129 20.26 -14.17 -0.02
C LEU A 129 20.90 -15.07 -1.09
N GLU A 130 22.22 -15.21 -1.06
CA GLU A 130 22.98 -16.12 -1.93
C GLU A 130 22.50 -17.57 -1.74
N ASP A 131 22.31 -18.00 -0.49
CA ASP A 131 21.81 -19.34 -0.18
C ASP A 131 20.37 -19.55 -0.69
N ILE A 132 19.50 -18.54 -0.56
CA ILE A 132 18.13 -18.58 -1.11
C ILE A 132 18.16 -18.74 -2.63
N VAL A 133 18.96 -17.92 -3.30
CA VAL A 133 19.08 -17.94 -4.77
C VAL A 133 19.60 -19.29 -5.26
N GLN A 134 20.62 -19.84 -4.57
CA GLN A 134 21.15 -21.15 -4.89
C GLN A 134 20.12 -22.27 -4.64
N TYR A 135 19.40 -22.22 -3.51
CA TYR A 135 18.33 -23.17 -3.22
C TYR A 135 17.26 -23.18 -4.32
N ASN A 136 16.83 -22.01 -4.81
CA ASN A 136 15.86 -21.91 -5.89
C ASN A 136 16.39 -22.47 -7.23
N ILE A 137 17.70 -22.37 -7.47
CA ILE A 137 18.38 -22.95 -8.64
C ILE A 137 18.50 -24.47 -8.50
N ASP A 138 18.76 -24.99 -7.31
CA ASP A 138 18.86 -26.44 -7.10
C ASP A 138 17.48 -27.11 -7.14
N ASN A 139 16.42 -26.34 -6.89
CA ASN A 139 15.03 -26.81 -6.80
C ASN A 139 14.10 -26.16 -7.85
N VAL A 140 14.61 -25.89 -9.06
CA VAL A 140 13.85 -25.16 -10.10
C VAL A 140 12.45 -25.74 -10.37
N GLY A 141 12.28 -27.06 -10.28
CA GLY A 141 11.01 -27.71 -10.55
C GLY A 141 9.88 -27.31 -9.58
N THR A 142 10.21 -26.90 -8.35
CA THR A 142 9.24 -26.49 -7.31
C THR A 142 9.33 -25.00 -7.00
N GLU A 143 10.53 -24.42 -7.01
CA GLU A 143 10.77 -23.02 -6.61
C GLU A 143 10.87 -22.06 -7.81
N GLY A 144 11.21 -22.56 -9.00
CA GLY A 144 11.23 -21.75 -10.21
C GLY A 144 12.35 -20.73 -10.31
N GLY A 145 13.53 -20.96 -9.73
CA GLY A 145 14.64 -19.99 -9.72
C GLY A 145 15.24 -19.60 -11.08
N LEU A 146 14.76 -20.14 -12.21
CA LEU A 146 15.24 -19.84 -13.56
C LEU A 146 14.08 -19.42 -14.49
N PRO A 147 14.29 -18.42 -15.37
CA PRO A 147 13.27 -17.97 -16.31
C PRO A 147 12.71 -19.08 -17.19
N GLY A 148 11.39 -19.10 -17.37
CA GLY A 148 10.67 -20.04 -18.22
C GLY A 148 10.70 -21.49 -17.77
N LYS A 149 11.13 -21.78 -16.54
CA LYS A 149 11.19 -23.15 -16.00
C LYS A 149 10.00 -23.53 -15.12
N HIS A 150 9.38 -22.56 -14.46
CA HIS A 150 8.22 -22.80 -13.60
C HIS A 150 7.05 -21.90 -14.01
N PRO A 151 5.83 -22.43 -14.22
CA PRO A 151 4.71 -21.66 -14.77
C PRO A 151 4.20 -20.57 -13.83
N ALA A 152 4.39 -20.71 -12.52
CA ALA A 152 4.03 -19.66 -11.55
C ALA A 152 5.09 -18.55 -11.43
N PHE A 153 6.33 -18.82 -11.88
CA PHE A 153 7.48 -17.93 -11.72
C PHE A 153 8.17 -17.74 -13.08
N GLN A 154 7.45 -17.15 -14.03
CA GLN A 154 7.90 -17.05 -15.42
C GLN A 154 9.22 -16.30 -15.57
N SER A 155 9.45 -15.21 -14.82
CA SER A 155 10.71 -14.45 -14.80
C SER A 155 11.78 -15.08 -13.89
N GLY A 156 11.41 -16.11 -13.12
CA GLY A 156 12.25 -16.73 -12.11
C GLY A 156 12.28 -15.91 -10.82
N GLN A 157 13.47 -15.40 -10.46
CA GLN A 157 13.76 -14.71 -9.20
C GLN A 157 14.46 -13.37 -9.42
N ASP A 158 13.96 -12.58 -10.37
CA ASP A 158 14.47 -11.26 -10.76
C ASP A 158 14.70 -10.30 -9.59
N GLY A 159 13.76 -10.24 -8.63
CA GLY A 159 13.88 -9.43 -7.43
C GLY A 159 15.07 -9.81 -6.54
N PHE A 160 15.30 -11.10 -6.35
CA PHE A 160 16.44 -11.59 -5.57
C PHE A 160 17.76 -11.31 -6.29
N LEU A 161 17.81 -11.49 -7.61
CA LEU A 161 19.00 -11.18 -8.41
C LEU A 161 19.32 -9.68 -8.38
N ALA A 162 18.31 -8.82 -8.53
CA ALA A 162 18.46 -7.37 -8.43
C ALA A 162 18.94 -6.92 -7.04
N SER A 163 18.48 -7.60 -5.98
CA SER A 163 18.94 -7.36 -4.61
C SER A 163 20.38 -7.85 -4.38
N LEU A 164 20.75 -9.02 -4.91
CA LEU A 164 22.13 -9.53 -4.86
C LEU A 164 23.13 -8.55 -5.50
N GLU A 165 22.77 -7.93 -6.63
CA GLU A 165 23.62 -6.94 -7.31
C GLU A 165 23.99 -5.75 -6.42
N THR A 166 23.14 -5.40 -5.45
CA THR A 166 23.39 -4.29 -4.53
C THR A 166 24.51 -4.58 -3.53
N LYS A 167 24.71 -5.86 -3.19
CA LYS A 167 25.59 -6.31 -2.09
C LYS A 167 25.30 -5.61 -0.75
N GLY A 168 24.08 -5.11 -0.57
CA GLY A 168 23.66 -4.36 0.63
C GLY A 168 24.30 -2.98 0.77
N ILE A 169 24.94 -2.45 -0.27
CA ILE A 169 25.64 -1.17 -0.21
C ILE A 169 24.63 -0.01 -0.18
N MET A 170 24.56 0.68 0.95
CA MET A 170 23.83 1.94 1.11
C MET A 170 24.68 3.11 0.61
N ASP A 171 24.74 3.29 -0.71
CA ASP A 171 25.50 4.37 -1.34
C ASP A 171 24.73 5.71 -1.36
N LYS A 172 25.30 6.70 -2.05
CA LYS A 172 24.64 8.01 -2.21
C LYS A 172 23.25 7.89 -2.88
N THR A 173 23.10 7.00 -3.85
CA THR A 173 21.84 6.80 -4.59
C THR A 173 20.77 6.26 -3.65
N TYR A 174 21.12 5.29 -2.81
CA TYR A 174 20.23 4.75 -1.78
C TYR A 174 19.70 5.85 -0.85
N TYR A 175 20.59 6.64 -0.23
CA TYR A 175 20.15 7.67 0.71
C TYR A 175 19.36 8.80 0.04
N GLN A 176 19.65 9.11 -1.22
CA GLN A 176 18.85 10.05 -2.01
C GLN A 176 17.45 9.50 -2.32
N ALA A 177 17.35 8.23 -2.73
CA ALA A 177 16.07 7.56 -2.97
C ALA A 177 15.23 7.50 -1.69
N LEU A 178 15.82 7.12 -0.56
CA LEU A 178 15.14 7.08 0.73
C LEU A 178 14.60 8.46 1.13
N ALA A 179 15.45 9.49 1.07
CA ALA A 179 15.04 10.85 1.42
C ALA A 179 13.96 11.39 0.47
N PHE A 180 14.06 11.08 -0.83
CA PHE A 180 13.04 11.45 -1.81
C PHE A 180 11.71 10.77 -1.52
N CYS A 181 11.69 9.43 -1.39
CA CYS A 181 10.47 8.67 -1.13
C CYS A 181 9.77 9.16 0.15
N GLN A 182 10.52 9.33 1.25
CA GLN A 182 9.93 9.80 2.50
C GLN A 182 9.36 11.21 2.36
N LYS A 183 10.15 12.19 1.90
CA LYS A 183 9.70 13.58 1.84
C LYS A 183 8.54 13.77 0.86
N SER A 184 8.64 13.14 -0.31
CA SER A 184 7.66 13.29 -1.39
C SER A 184 6.31 12.64 -1.05
N THR A 185 6.29 11.58 -0.25
CA THR A 185 5.03 10.91 0.13
C THR A 185 4.46 11.40 1.45
N ARG A 186 5.30 11.92 2.35
CA ARG A 186 4.90 12.52 3.65
C ARG A 186 4.58 14.01 3.51
N GLU A 187 5.54 14.88 3.82
CA GLU A 187 5.32 16.32 3.98
C GLU A 187 4.86 16.98 2.68
N ASP A 188 5.47 16.61 1.55
CA ASP A 188 5.12 17.16 0.23
C ASP A 188 3.98 16.38 -0.45
N GLY A 189 3.47 15.32 0.19
CA GLY A 189 2.49 14.38 -0.34
C GLY A 189 1.22 14.35 0.50
N ILE A 190 1.05 13.29 1.30
CA ILE A 190 -0.16 13.03 2.10
C ILE A 190 -0.44 14.18 3.07
N ASP A 191 0.57 14.70 3.76
CA ASP A 191 0.36 15.75 4.78
C ASP A 191 -0.09 17.07 4.14
N ALA A 192 0.50 17.44 3.00
CA ALA A 192 0.09 18.61 2.24
C ALA A 192 -1.35 18.47 1.71
N ALA A 193 -1.70 17.30 1.19
CA ALA A 193 -3.05 17.00 0.72
C ALA A 193 -4.09 17.08 1.85
N LEU A 194 -3.76 16.57 3.05
CA LEU A 194 -4.64 16.64 4.24
C LEU A 194 -4.78 18.05 4.82
N ALA A 195 -3.79 18.91 4.62
CA ALA A 195 -3.82 20.29 5.09
C ALA A 195 -4.63 21.23 4.17
N HIS A 196 -4.75 20.88 2.88
CA HIS A 196 -5.55 21.52 1.82
C HIS A 196 -5.83 23.02 2.04
N ASP A 197 -4.85 23.88 1.76
CA ASP A 197 -4.98 25.34 1.85
C ASP A 197 -5.52 25.85 3.21
N GLY A 198 -5.26 25.12 4.29
CA GLY A 198 -5.70 25.44 5.66
C GLY A 198 -7.02 24.76 6.07
N LEU A 199 -7.68 24.02 5.16
CA LEU A 199 -8.80 23.16 5.48
C LEU A 199 -8.29 21.80 5.96
N LYS A 200 -8.32 21.57 7.28
CA LYS A 200 -7.93 20.29 7.87
C LYS A 200 -8.93 19.19 7.49
N LEU A 201 -8.49 18.23 6.68
CA LEU A 201 -9.29 17.07 6.30
C LEU A 201 -9.22 15.96 7.36
N SER A 202 -10.30 15.20 7.48
CA SER A 202 -10.46 14.04 8.35
C SER A 202 -9.70 12.81 7.82
N ALA A 203 -9.70 12.61 6.50
CA ALA A 203 -8.93 11.62 5.76
C ALA A 203 -9.05 11.89 4.24
N LEU A 204 -8.17 11.30 3.44
CA LEU A 204 -8.32 11.23 1.97
C LEU A 204 -9.08 9.96 1.59
N LEU A 205 -10.14 10.09 0.81
CA LEU A 205 -10.91 8.99 0.23
C LEU A 205 -10.30 8.60 -1.11
N VAL A 206 -9.91 7.34 -1.24
CA VAL A 206 -9.17 6.85 -2.42
C VAL A 206 -9.70 5.48 -2.88
N PRO A 207 -9.71 5.18 -4.19
CA PRO A 207 -10.06 3.84 -4.70
C PRO A 207 -8.97 2.82 -4.37
N SER A 208 -9.21 1.87 -3.46
CA SER A 208 -8.13 0.99 -2.98
C SER A 208 -7.67 -0.08 -3.99
N ASP A 209 -8.42 -0.29 -5.08
CA ASP A 209 -8.00 -1.17 -6.20
C ASP A 209 -6.97 -0.49 -7.12
N VAL A 210 -6.86 0.85 -7.04
CA VAL A 210 -5.79 1.60 -7.70
C VAL A 210 -4.53 1.42 -6.87
N GLY A 211 -3.61 0.58 -7.34
CA GLY A 211 -2.46 0.14 -6.56
C GLY A 211 -1.48 1.25 -6.14
N GLN A 212 -1.51 2.37 -6.84
CA GLN A 212 -0.74 3.56 -6.49
C GLN A 212 -1.19 4.17 -5.16
N THR A 213 -2.44 3.94 -4.72
CA THR A 213 -2.96 4.49 -3.46
C THR A 213 -2.19 3.96 -2.25
N TYR A 214 -2.25 2.64 -2.01
CA TYR A 214 -1.55 2.03 -0.88
C TYR A 214 -0.02 2.03 -1.06
N GLN A 215 0.50 2.12 -2.29
CA GLN A 215 1.93 2.31 -2.52
C GLN A 215 2.44 3.61 -1.89
N ILE A 216 1.73 4.72 -2.10
CA ILE A 216 2.13 6.02 -1.55
C ILE A 216 2.05 6.03 -0.02
N ALA A 217 0.99 5.47 0.56
CA ALA A 217 0.89 5.31 2.01
C ALA A 217 2.00 4.41 2.58
N ALA A 218 2.34 3.32 1.90
CA ALA A 218 3.41 2.40 2.30
C ALA A 218 4.78 3.07 2.28
N GLN A 219 5.12 3.82 1.23
CA GLN A 219 6.37 4.60 1.16
C GLN A 219 6.46 5.65 2.26
N ALA A 220 5.34 6.30 2.60
CA ALA A 220 5.29 7.25 3.71
C ALA A 220 5.43 6.55 5.07
N GLY A 221 5.08 5.26 5.18
CA GLY A 221 4.90 4.57 6.45
C GLY A 221 3.68 5.10 7.21
N TYR A 222 2.66 5.53 6.49
CA TYR A 222 1.44 6.13 7.03
C TYR A 222 0.26 5.14 6.95
N PRO A 223 -0.72 5.25 7.87
CA PRO A 223 -1.80 4.29 7.93
C PRO A 223 -2.84 4.53 6.81
N MET A 224 -3.37 3.43 6.31
CA MET A 224 -4.48 3.40 5.38
C MET A 224 -5.42 2.24 5.76
N ILE A 225 -6.72 2.47 5.75
CA ILE A 225 -7.74 1.45 6.02
C ILE A 225 -8.68 1.34 4.82
N THR A 226 -9.02 0.12 4.39
CA THR A 226 -9.94 -0.10 3.27
C THR A 226 -11.26 -0.69 3.73
N LEU A 227 -12.35 -0.12 3.23
CA LEU A 227 -13.71 -0.59 3.43
C LEU A 227 -14.19 -1.29 2.16
N PRO A 228 -14.84 -2.45 2.25
CA PRO A 228 -15.53 -3.04 1.11
C PRO A 228 -16.56 -2.06 0.55
N ALA A 229 -16.51 -1.82 -0.76
CA ALA A 229 -17.41 -0.87 -1.45
C ALA A 229 -18.21 -1.52 -2.59
N GLY A 230 -17.78 -2.70 -3.07
CA GLY A 230 -18.52 -3.44 -4.07
C GLY A 230 -17.71 -4.55 -4.73
N THR A 231 -18.26 -5.07 -5.83
CA THR A 231 -17.60 -6.06 -6.70
C THR A 231 -17.69 -5.61 -8.15
N VAL A 232 -16.66 -5.89 -8.96
CA VAL A 232 -16.72 -5.75 -10.42
C VAL A 232 -17.73 -6.75 -10.98
N ASN A 233 -18.67 -6.29 -11.81
CA ASN A 233 -19.82 -7.10 -12.24
C ASN A 233 -19.42 -8.32 -13.09
N THR A 234 -18.40 -8.18 -13.93
CA THR A 234 -17.97 -9.22 -14.87
C THR A 234 -17.12 -10.30 -14.21
N THR A 235 -16.27 -9.93 -13.26
CA THR A 235 -15.31 -10.84 -12.62
C THR A 235 -15.75 -11.30 -11.23
N GLY A 236 -16.65 -10.54 -10.58
CA GLY A 236 -17.02 -10.73 -9.18
C GLY A 236 -15.91 -10.33 -8.19
N MET A 237 -14.81 -9.73 -8.65
CA MET A 237 -13.71 -9.32 -7.77
C MET A 237 -14.14 -8.14 -6.88
N PRO A 238 -13.89 -8.20 -5.56
CA PRO A 238 -14.21 -7.11 -4.66
C PRO A 238 -13.24 -5.93 -4.84
N PHE A 239 -13.73 -4.71 -4.63
CA PHE A 239 -12.93 -3.51 -4.51
C PHE A 239 -13.44 -2.65 -3.34
N GLY A 240 -12.62 -1.69 -2.91
CA GLY A 240 -12.87 -0.92 -1.69
C GLY A 240 -12.68 0.58 -1.83
N LEU A 241 -13.22 1.28 -0.85
CA LEU A 241 -12.92 2.69 -0.58
C LEU A 241 -11.88 2.73 0.54
N GLY A 242 -10.69 3.21 0.21
CA GLY A 242 -9.61 3.46 1.15
C GLY A 242 -9.75 4.81 1.83
N LEU A 243 -9.40 4.87 3.11
CA LEU A 243 -9.15 6.08 3.86
C LEU A 243 -7.65 6.14 4.18
N MET A 244 -6.99 7.19 3.69
CA MET A 244 -5.56 7.44 3.89
C MET A 244 -5.37 8.67 4.77
N ASN A 245 -4.42 8.60 5.70
CA ASN A 245 -4.19 9.67 6.66
C ASN A 245 -2.71 9.75 7.10
N THR A 246 -2.35 10.72 7.93
CA THR A 246 -0.98 10.99 8.40
C THR A 246 -0.50 9.97 9.44
N ALA A 247 0.79 10.01 9.83
CA ALA A 247 1.35 9.13 10.85
C ALA A 247 0.53 9.09 12.14
N TRP A 248 0.40 7.91 12.74
CA TRP A 248 -0.22 7.68 14.05
C TRP A 248 -1.70 8.07 14.14
N SER A 249 -2.39 8.11 13.00
CA SER A 249 -3.81 8.48 12.88
C SER A 249 -4.75 7.28 12.84
N GLU A 250 -4.29 6.08 13.22
CA GLU A 250 -5.09 4.86 13.31
C GLU A 250 -6.40 5.07 14.12
N PRO A 251 -6.39 5.78 15.28
CA PRO A 251 -7.63 6.06 16.00
C PRO A 251 -8.69 6.82 15.18
N GLU A 252 -8.28 7.84 14.42
CA GLU A 252 -9.19 8.59 13.56
C GLU A 252 -9.64 7.74 12.38
N LEU A 253 -8.74 6.96 11.77
CA LEU A 253 -9.10 6.05 10.68
C LEU A 253 -10.10 4.98 11.12
N ILE A 254 -9.93 4.36 12.29
CA ILE A 254 -10.88 3.37 12.84
C ILE A 254 -12.25 4.03 13.09
N LYS A 255 -12.26 5.24 13.66
CA LYS A 255 -13.47 6.03 13.88
C LYS A 255 -14.23 6.31 12.58
N TRP A 256 -13.54 6.79 11.55
CA TRP A 256 -14.18 7.09 10.25
C TRP A 256 -14.59 5.83 9.52
N ALA A 257 -13.74 4.80 9.51
CA ALA A 257 -14.04 3.54 8.85
C ALA A 257 -15.28 2.86 9.46
N SER A 258 -15.36 2.79 10.79
CA SER A 258 -16.53 2.23 11.48
C SER A 258 -17.80 3.03 11.24
N ALA A 259 -17.72 4.37 11.23
CA ALA A 259 -18.88 5.22 10.92
C ALA A 259 -19.42 5.00 9.50
N ILE A 260 -18.53 4.88 8.50
CA ILE A 260 -18.90 4.63 7.11
C ILE A 260 -19.43 3.20 6.96
N GLU A 261 -18.83 2.21 7.61
CA GLU A 261 -19.33 0.83 7.59
C GLU A 261 -20.73 0.71 8.21
N ASP A 262 -20.97 1.35 9.37
CA ASP A 262 -22.29 1.43 10.01
C ASP A 262 -23.31 2.10 9.07
N LEU A 263 -22.95 3.21 8.43
CA LEU A 263 -23.78 3.87 7.43
C LEU A 263 -24.14 2.95 6.26
N GLN A 264 -23.16 2.24 5.69
CA GLN A 264 -23.39 1.28 4.61
C GLN A 264 -24.35 0.18 5.03
N PHE A 265 -24.19 -0.36 6.24
CA PHE A 265 -25.02 -1.44 6.75
C PHE A 265 -26.50 -1.05 6.87
N PHE A 266 -26.79 0.18 7.32
CA PHE A 266 -28.16 0.66 7.55
C PHE A 266 -28.78 1.47 6.40
N SER A 267 -28.04 1.76 5.32
CA SER A 267 -28.54 2.60 4.21
C SER A 267 -29.52 1.90 3.27
N GLY A 268 -29.66 0.57 3.36
CA GLY A 268 -30.53 -0.22 2.47
C GLY A 268 -30.07 -0.23 1.00
N THR A 269 -28.88 0.30 0.71
CA THR A 269 -28.31 0.32 -0.64
C THR A 269 -27.76 -1.04 -1.05
N GLN A 270 -27.58 -1.23 -2.36
CA GLN A 270 -26.97 -2.44 -2.92
C GLN A 270 -25.47 -2.58 -2.56
N TYR A 271 -24.85 -1.51 -2.05
CA TYR A 271 -23.43 -1.44 -1.73
C TYR A 271 -23.12 -1.77 -0.26
N LYS A 272 -24.12 -2.20 0.52
CA LYS A 272 -23.87 -2.70 1.88
C LYS A 272 -22.80 -3.80 1.86
N ARG A 273 -21.99 -3.86 2.92
CA ARG A 273 -21.07 -4.98 3.14
C ARG A 273 -21.84 -6.30 2.99
N THR A 274 -21.41 -7.13 2.06
CA THR A 274 -21.97 -8.48 1.86
C THR A 274 -20.96 -9.50 2.34
N SER A 275 -21.45 -10.63 2.86
CA SER A 275 -20.57 -11.74 3.18
C SER A 275 -19.86 -12.21 1.90
N PRO A 276 -18.54 -12.48 1.95
CA PRO A 276 -17.82 -12.97 0.79
C PRO A 276 -18.48 -14.26 0.28
N LYS A 277 -18.64 -14.35 -1.04
CA LYS A 277 -19.13 -15.55 -1.72
C LYS A 277 -17.94 -16.28 -2.32
N TRP A 278 -17.81 -17.57 -2.01
CA TRP A 278 -16.74 -18.42 -2.52
C TRP A 278 -17.13 -18.98 -3.88
N TYR A 279 -16.74 -18.28 -4.94
CA TYR A 279 -16.92 -18.78 -6.30
C TYR A 279 -15.77 -19.71 -6.68
N GLN A 280 -16.08 -20.83 -7.33
CA GLN A 280 -15.08 -21.70 -7.95
C GLN A 280 -14.03 -22.30 -6.98
N TYR A 281 -14.33 -22.41 -5.68
CA TYR A 281 -13.38 -22.93 -4.66
C TYR A 281 -12.96 -24.39 -4.85
N LEU A 282 -13.72 -25.17 -5.64
CA LEU A 282 -13.36 -26.53 -6.05
C LEU A 282 -12.65 -26.58 -7.41
N LYS A 283 -12.53 -25.44 -8.12
CA LYS A 283 -11.84 -25.42 -9.40
C LYS A 283 -10.34 -25.41 -9.15
N LYS A 284 -9.65 -26.32 -9.82
CA LYS A 284 -8.20 -26.34 -9.92
C LYS A 284 -7.81 -25.46 -11.10
N ASN A 285 -6.91 -24.50 -10.88
CA ASN A 285 -6.23 -23.84 -11.99
C ASN A 285 -5.44 -24.94 -12.73
N VAL A 286 -5.88 -25.29 -13.93
CA VAL A 286 -5.15 -26.21 -14.81
C VAL A 286 -4.22 -25.34 -15.63
N PRO A 287 -2.89 -25.45 -15.47
CA PRO A 287 -1.95 -24.74 -16.33
C PRO A 287 -2.25 -25.16 -17.77
N VAL A 288 -2.64 -24.20 -18.60
CA VAL A 288 -2.74 -24.46 -20.04
C VAL A 288 -1.31 -24.53 -20.53
N LEU A 289 -0.81 -25.74 -20.82
CA LEU A 289 0.43 -25.90 -21.55
C LEU A 289 0.19 -25.25 -22.92
N ASN A 290 0.77 -24.08 -23.15
CA ASN A 290 0.88 -23.51 -24.49
C ASN A 290 1.81 -24.44 -25.28
N LEU A 291 1.22 -25.41 -25.98
CA LEU A 291 1.89 -26.32 -26.92
C LEU A 291 2.34 -25.57 -28.16
#